data_AF-A0A1E5VZ74-F1
#
_entry.id   AF-A0A1E5VZ74-F1
#
_cell.length_a   1.000
_cell.length_b   1.000
_cell.length_c   1.000
_cell.angle_alpha   90.00
_cell.angle_beta   90.00
_cell.angle_gamma   90.00
#
_symmetry.space_group_name_H-M   'P 1'
#
loop_
_entity.id
_entity.type
_entity.pdbx_description
1 polymer ?
#
loop_
_entity_poly.entity_id
_entity_poly.type
_entity_poly.pdbx_seq_one_letter_code
_entity_poly.pdbx_strand_id
1 'polypeptide(L)'
;MEQWLPLFSHLLACPAASAAVFSSSPSSDDCPGSPPPAAALLRLLLSPAPTLPASATDSTGAILFQTLPPFLQSQALSFLASSAGLLDQYLLRTLAAQVLAAPPGRYGFWARRGARHLLDGLPEEEGVPGVAPEEFVDGFHEPPSWLKEAAARARPVLPWLPVDCRSVMGSGCCGRGAGDGLDGIGLETLVLAQDEDVQMQEAGCVPSPQAPLLGDSIVQRALALQNEILTVESVLVAQRVVKNLQDLCVESRNAAAVLSLVQPWEADDDILRVLLSNLVLEEDGVRGGGPALVLCSVFLPQLLELQRPASSVLLSAALDICKRHPSAAVEAVLFPLVLRKGGLNVPQCDVLTRIVKECMHPLHVSAFCHRLLSGEEQERKPVCMPQHHENVGTHLVWRESMFALFYNILSQDICLTPSTVGELISVIDERASEFSRSLKFGNFLLCFVSKCWHQCKNQRVLLERAAERTNTFLTKAILAKLHPSS
;
A
#
# COMPACT_ATOMS: atom_id res chain seq x y z
N MET A 1 -20.95 -8.40 -19.83
CA MET A 1 -20.87 -7.86 -18.45
C MET A 1 -21.87 -8.50 -17.49
N GLU A 2 -23.07 -8.89 -17.93
CA GLU A 2 -24.12 -9.44 -17.04
C GLU A 2 -23.70 -10.66 -16.21
N GLN A 3 -22.99 -11.61 -16.83
CA GLN A 3 -22.39 -12.79 -16.17
C GLN A 3 -21.34 -12.47 -15.09
N TRP A 4 -20.84 -11.22 -15.05
CA TRP A 4 -19.83 -10.76 -14.08
C TRP A 4 -20.41 -9.81 -13.03
N LEU A 5 -21.68 -9.37 -13.20
CA LEU A 5 -22.38 -8.53 -12.22
C LEU A 5 -22.42 -9.15 -10.82
N PRO A 6 -22.69 -10.46 -10.65
CA PRO A 6 -22.67 -11.07 -9.33
C PRO A 6 -21.28 -10.97 -8.67
N LEU A 7 -20.21 -11.20 -9.43
CA LEU A 7 -18.84 -11.10 -8.94
C LEU A 7 -18.46 -9.67 -8.59
N PHE A 8 -18.76 -8.68 -9.44
CA PHE A 8 -18.52 -7.28 -9.12
C PHE A 8 -19.38 -6.79 -7.95
N SER A 9 -20.63 -7.25 -7.84
CA SER A 9 -21.49 -6.95 -6.69
C SER A 9 -20.94 -7.54 -5.39
N HIS A 10 -20.32 -8.73 -5.46
CA HIS A 10 -19.67 -9.36 -4.33
C HIS A 10 -18.37 -8.65 -3.94
N LEU A 11 -17.54 -8.26 -4.92
CA LEU A 11 -16.37 -7.42 -4.66
C LEU A 11 -16.81 -6.12 -3.97
N LEU A 12 -17.83 -5.43 -4.49
CA LEU A 12 -18.36 -4.21 -3.88
C LEU A 12 -18.93 -4.41 -2.47
N ALA A 13 -19.52 -5.57 -2.17
CA ALA A 13 -20.16 -5.86 -0.89
C ALA A 13 -19.19 -6.41 0.18
N CYS A 14 -18.08 -7.06 -0.23
CA CYS A 14 -17.15 -7.71 0.69
C CYS A 14 -15.85 -6.91 0.85
N PRO A 15 -15.52 -6.46 2.08
CA PRO A 15 -14.27 -5.74 2.36
C PRO A 15 -13.01 -6.63 2.26
N ALA A 16 -13.17 -7.96 2.24
CA ALA A 16 -12.11 -8.94 2.09
C ALA A 16 -12.56 -10.05 1.12
N ALA A 17 -12.43 -9.80 -0.19
CA ALA A 17 -12.68 -10.83 -1.20
C ALA A 17 -11.54 -11.88 -1.16
N SER A 18 -11.66 -12.85 -0.26
CA SER A 18 -10.78 -14.02 -0.23
C SER A 18 -11.27 -15.05 -1.24
N ALA A 19 -10.35 -15.59 -2.04
CA ALA A 19 -10.62 -16.70 -2.96
C ALA A 19 -11.32 -17.89 -2.28
N ALA A 20 -11.05 -18.11 -0.98
CA ALA A 20 -11.65 -19.20 -0.20
C ALA A 20 -13.17 -19.05 -0.01
N VAL A 21 -13.71 -17.83 0.03
CA VAL A 21 -15.15 -17.56 0.15
C VAL A 21 -15.88 -17.92 -1.14
N PHE A 22 -15.21 -17.78 -2.28
CA PHE A 22 -15.74 -18.15 -3.60
C PHE A 22 -15.71 -19.67 -3.84
N SER A 23 -14.70 -20.37 -3.31
CA SER A 23 -14.60 -21.83 -3.41
C SER A 23 -15.54 -22.59 -2.47
N SER A 24 -16.17 -21.90 -1.50
CA SER A 24 -17.00 -22.50 -0.45
C SER A 24 -18.50 -22.22 -0.57
N SER A 25 -18.96 -21.53 -1.64
CA SER A 25 -20.40 -21.42 -1.87
C SER A 25 -20.97 -22.76 -2.34
N PRO A 26 -22.00 -23.31 -1.67
CA PRO A 26 -22.60 -24.55 -2.11
C PRO A 26 -23.31 -24.31 -3.44
N SER A 27 -22.93 -25.10 -4.45
CA SER A 27 -23.68 -25.28 -5.68
C SER A 27 -25.06 -25.84 -5.31
N SER A 28 -26.03 -24.96 -5.07
CA SER A 28 -27.44 -25.34 -5.06
C SER A 28 -27.94 -25.29 -6.49
N ASP A 29 -28.40 -26.44 -6.98
CA ASP A 29 -28.64 -26.80 -8.38
C ASP A 29 -29.72 -26.00 -9.13
N ASP A 30 -30.20 -24.85 -8.62
CA ASP A 30 -31.34 -24.13 -9.24
C ASP A 30 -31.14 -22.61 -9.46
N CYS A 31 -29.90 -22.10 -9.50
CA CYS A 31 -29.62 -20.71 -9.88
C CYS A 31 -28.49 -20.61 -10.93
N PRO A 32 -28.65 -19.86 -12.04
CA PRO A 32 -27.58 -19.62 -13.01
C PRO A 32 -26.63 -18.57 -12.44
N GLY A 33 -25.78 -18.96 -11.48
CA GLY A 33 -25.06 -17.98 -10.67
C GLY A 33 -23.85 -18.51 -9.92
N SER A 34 -23.17 -19.55 -10.40
CA SER A 34 -21.84 -19.88 -9.89
C SER A 34 -20.89 -18.73 -10.27
N PRO A 35 -20.17 -18.11 -9.32
CA PRO A 35 -19.21 -17.07 -9.66
C PRO A 35 -18.11 -17.66 -10.56
N PRO A 36 -17.74 -16.99 -11.66
CA PRO A 36 -16.73 -17.49 -12.59
C PRO A 36 -15.36 -17.64 -11.90
N PRO A 37 -14.53 -18.63 -12.31
CA PRO A 37 -13.25 -18.91 -11.67
C PRO A 37 -12.28 -17.72 -11.78
N ALA A 38 -11.36 -17.58 -10.81
CA ALA A 38 -10.41 -16.47 -10.76
C ALA A 38 -9.58 -16.31 -12.06
N ALA A 39 -9.32 -17.40 -12.77
CA ALA A 39 -8.63 -17.39 -14.07
C ALA A 39 -9.44 -16.71 -15.17
N ALA A 40 -10.77 -16.85 -15.12
CA ALA A 40 -11.67 -16.19 -16.06
C ALA A 40 -11.81 -14.69 -15.74
N LEU A 41 -11.79 -14.31 -14.46
CA LEU A 41 -11.72 -12.90 -14.05
C LEU A 41 -10.44 -12.25 -14.58
N LEU A 42 -9.29 -12.89 -14.38
CA LEU A 42 -8.01 -12.40 -14.86
C LEU A 42 -8.01 -12.21 -16.39
N ARG A 43 -8.54 -13.17 -17.15
CA ARG A 43 -8.69 -13.05 -18.62
C ARG A 43 -9.65 -11.92 -19.02
N LEU A 44 -10.73 -11.71 -18.25
CA LEU A 44 -11.63 -10.57 -18.47
C LEU A 44 -10.90 -9.24 -18.22
N LEU A 45 -10.19 -9.12 -17.10
CA LEU A 45 -9.49 -7.88 -16.74
C LEU A 45 -8.40 -7.51 -17.77
N LEU A 46 -7.77 -8.52 -18.38
CA LEU A 46 -6.80 -8.39 -19.47
C LEU A 46 -7.44 -8.22 -20.85
N SER A 47 -8.75 -8.43 -20.99
CA SER A 47 -9.42 -8.30 -22.28
C SER A 47 -9.50 -6.82 -22.72
N PRO A 48 -9.42 -6.54 -24.04
CA PRO A 48 -9.47 -5.18 -24.54
C PRO A 48 -10.82 -4.51 -24.20
N ALA A 49 -10.76 -3.30 -23.68
CA ALA A 49 -11.93 -2.49 -23.40
C ALA A 49 -12.59 -2.05 -24.72
N PRO A 50 -13.92 -2.10 -24.84
CA PRO A 50 -14.61 -1.56 -26.01
C PRO A 50 -14.43 -0.04 -26.03
N THR A 51 -13.56 0.45 -26.89
CA THR A 51 -13.33 1.89 -27.09
C THR A 51 -14.41 2.47 -28.01
N LEU A 52 -15.07 3.57 -27.58
CA LEU A 52 -15.69 4.51 -28.52
C LEU A 52 -14.58 5.27 -29.27
N PRO A 53 -14.81 5.73 -30.51
CA PRO A 53 -13.73 6.16 -31.37
C PRO A 53 -13.12 7.49 -30.92
N ALA A 54 -11.80 7.60 -31.14
CA ALA A 54 -10.93 8.79 -31.06
C ALA A 54 -10.21 9.07 -29.73
N SER A 55 -9.01 8.50 -29.60
CA SER A 55 -7.76 9.28 -29.51
C SER A 55 -6.59 8.35 -29.85
N ALA A 56 -5.96 8.62 -31.00
CA ALA A 56 -4.85 7.84 -31.53
C ALA A 56 -3.54 8.32 -30.91
N THR A 57 -3.14 7.80 -29.74
CA THR A 57 -1.74 7.93 -29.25
C THR A 57 -1.23 6.81 -28.34
N ASP A 58 -2.05 5.86 -27.85
CA ASP A 58 -1.55 4.85 -26.89
C ASP A 58 -1.37 3.47 -27.56
N SER A 59 -0.12 3.07 -27.79
CA SER A 59 0.29 1.78 -28.38
C SER A 59 0.13 0.57 -27.44
N THR A 60 -0.61 0.71 -26.34
CA THR A 60 -1.01 -0.41 -25.47
C THR A 60 -2.54 -0.37 -25.36
N GLY A 61 -3.22 -1.29 -26.05
CA GLY A 61 -4.68 -1.36 -26.07
C GLY A 61 -5.26 -1.27 -24.65
N ALA A 62 -6.21 -0.37 -24.43
CA ALA A 62 -6.85 -0.20 -23.14
C ALA A 62 -7.50 -1.52 -22.71
N ILE A 63 -7.13 -2.05 -21.54
CA ILE A 63 -7.71 -3.28 -20.98
C ILE A 63 -8.92 -2.96 -20.10
N LEU A 64 -9.86 -3.89 -19.94
CA LEU A 64 -11.05 -3.70 -19.11
C LEU A 64 -10.73 -3.29 -17.67
N PHE A 65 -9.60 -3.75 -17.11
CA PHE A 65 -9.15 -3.31 -15.79
C PHE A 65 -9.08 -1.78 -15.64
N GLN A 66 -8.73 -1.05 -16.70
CA GLN A 66 -8.66 0.41 -16.70
C GLN A 66 -10.02 1.08 -16.56
N THR A 67 -11.08 0.42 -17.01
CA THR A 67 -12.45 0.95 -16.97
C THR A 67 -13.11 0.79 -15.61
N LEU A 68 -12.49 0.02 -14.70
CA LEU A 68 -13.01 -0.19 -13.35
C LEU A 68 -12.74 1.04 -12.46
N PRO A 69 -13.68 1.40 -11.57
CA PRO A 69 -13.43 2.36 -10.50
C PRO A 69 -12.19 1.99 -9.66
N PRO A 70 -11.44 2.97 -9.11
CA PRO A 70 -10.20 2.72 -8.36
C PRO A 70 -10.34 1.71 -7.21
N PHE A 71 -11.51 1.69 -6.56
CA PHE A 71 -11.83 0.73 -5.51
C PHE A 71 -11.99 -0.70 -6.04
N LEU A 72 -12.66 -0.88 -7.18
CA LEU A 72 -12.80 -2.17 -7.83
C LEU A 72 -11.48 -2.68 -8.40
N GLN A 73 -10.61 -1.78 -8.89
CA GLN A 73 -9.26 -2.12 -9.31
C GLN A 73 -8.43 -2.72 -8.15
N SER A 74 -8.46 -2.09 -6.97
CA SER A 74 -7.73 -2.61 -5.81
C SER A 74 -8.33 -3.93 -5.30
N GLN A 75 -9.66 -4.06 -5.24
CA GLN A 75 -10.31 -5.31 -4.84
C GLN A 75 -10.02 -6.47 -5.80
N ALA A 76 -10.05 -6.22 -7.10
CA ALA A 76 -9.71 -7.21 -8.11
C ALA A 76 -8.26 -7.69 -7.96
N LEU A 77 -7.30 -6.77 -7.77
CA LEU A 77 -5.89 -7.13 -7.56
C LEU A 77 -5.69 -7.93 -6.27
N SER A 78 -6.43 -7.63 -5.20
CA SER A 78 -6.35 -8.40 -3.95
C SER A 78 -6.87 -9.82 -4.11
N PHE A 79 -7.99 -9.95 -4.81
CA PHE A 79 -8.59 -11.24 -5.09
C PHE A 79 -7.62 -12.09 -5.93
N LEU A 80 -6.99 -11.50 -6.94
CA LEU A 80 -5.95 -12.15 -7.75
C LEU A 80 -4.72 -12.53 -6.92
N ALA A 81 -4.26 -11.66 -6.01
CA ALA A 81 -3.15 -11.96 -5.11
C ALA A 81 -3.46 -13.14 -4.18
N SER A 82 -4.68 -13.20 -3.63
CA SER A 82 -5.11 -14.33 -2.80
C SER A 82 -5.24 -15.65 -3.57
N SER A 83 -5.42 -15.57 -4.90
CA SER A 83 -5.56 -16.71 -5.80
C SER A 83 -4.28 -17.03 -6.58
N ALA A 84 -3.16 -16.35 -6.29
CA ALA A 84 -1.99 -16.34 -7.17
C ALA A 84 -1.41 -17.75 -7.42
N GLY A 85 -1.49 -18.65 -6.44
CA GLY A 85 -1.02 -20.03 -6.58
C GLY A 85 -1.86 -20.92 -7.50
N LEU A 86 -3.08 -20.49 -7.87
CA LEU A 86 -4.00 -21.22 -8.75
C LEU A 86 -4.10 -20.59 -10.14
N LEU A 87 -3.38 -19.51 -10.38
CA LEU A 87 -3.47 -18.68 -11.57
C LEU A 87 -2.18 -18.73 -12.37
N ASP A 88 -2.28 -18.43 -13.66
CA ASP A 88 -1.12 -18.27 -14.53
C ASP A 88 -0.27 -17.08 -14.05
N GLN A 89 0.92 -17.39 -13.55
CA GLN A 89 1.84 -16.40 -13.00
C GLN A 89 2.31 -15.41 -14.08
N TYR A 90 2.45 -15.84 -15.33
CA TYR A 90 2.87 -14.96 -16.42
C TYR A 90 1.84 -13.86 -16.62
N LEU A 91 0.56 -14.22 -16.72
CA LEU A 91 -0.51 -13.24 -16.93
C LEU A 91 -0.71 -12.30 -15.72
N LEU A 92 -0.50 -12.79 -14.50
CA LEU A 92 -0.48 -11.96 -13.29
C LEU A 92 0.66 -10.94 -13.34
N ARG A 93 1.88 -11.37 -13.72
CA ARG A 93 3.01 -10.46 -13.91
C ARG A 93 2.72 -9.45 -15.02
N THR A 94 2.14 -9.86 -16.15
CA THR A 94 1.76 -8.96 -17.25
C THR A 94 0.77 -7.90 -16.79
N LEU A 95 -0.30 -8.30 -16.08
CA LEU A 95 -1.30 -7.35 -15.56
C LEU A 95 -0.64 -6.34 -14.60
N ALA A 96 0.16 -6.81 -13.65
CA ALA A 96 0.82 -5.92 -12.69
C ALA A 96 1.86 -5.01 -13.37
N ALA A 97 2.66 -5.54 -14.29
CA ALA A 97 3.63 -4.76 -15.06
C ALA A 97 2.95 -3.68 -15.89
N GLN A 98 1.80 -3.97 -16.52
CA GLN A 98 1.03 -2.96 -17.26
C GLN A 98 0.45 -1.87 -16.35
N VAL A 99 -0.02 -2.22 -15.15
CA VAL A 99 -0.50 -1.23 -14.17
C VAL A 99 0.64 -0.33 -13.68
N LEU A 100 1.86 -0.87 -13.57
CA LEU A 100 3.04 -0.16 -13.10
C LEU A 100 3.75 0.67 -14.18
N ALA A 101 3.82 0.16 -15.41
CA ALA A 101 4.42 0.85 -16.56
C ALA A 101 3.53 1.99 -17.10
N ALA A 102 2.25 2.01 -16.72
CA ALA A 102 1.33 3.06 -17.13
C ALA A 102 1.73 4.45 -16.60
N PRO A 103 1.51 5.53 -17.38
CA PRO A 103 1.87 6.87 -16.99
C PRO A 103 1.25 7.30 -15.63
N PRO A 104 1.92 8.21 -14.89
CA PRO A 104 1.40 8.75 -13.64
C PRO A 104 0.01 9.37 -13.87
N GLY A 105 -0.92 9.15 -12.94
CA GLY A 105 -2.34 9.55 -13.06
C GLY A 105 -3.29 8.51 -13.67
N ARG A 106 -2.83 7.58 -14.53
CA ARG A 106 -3.72 6.58 -15.19
C ARG A 106 -4.36 5.56 -14.23
N TYR A 107 -3.62 5.13 -13.23
CA TYR A 107 -4.13 4.28 -12.14
C TYR A 107 -3.95 4.97 -10.80
N GLY A 108 -4.95 4.82 -9.92
CA GLY A 108 -4.90 5.31 -8.55
C GLY A 108 -3.76 4.68 -7.75
N PHE A 109 -3.34 5.35 -6.69
CA PHE A 109 -2.25 4.91 -5.81
C PHE A 109 -2.42 3.45 -5.36
N TRP A 110 -3.63 3.06 -4.94
CA TRP A 110 -3.92 1.71 -4.45
C TRP A 110 -3.89 0.62 -5.51
N ALA A 111 -4.25 0.94 -6.76
CA ALA A 111 -4.19 -0.02 -7.86
C ALA A 111 -2.72 -0.33 -8.22
N ARG A 112 -1.86 0.70 -8.34
CA ARG A 112 -0.42 0.50 -8.54
C ARG A 112 0.22 -0.27 -7.40
N ARG A 113 -0.19 0.03 -6.18
CA ARG A 113 0.35 -0.63 -5.00
C ARG A 113 -0.11 -2.09 -4.86
N GLY A 114 -1.37 -2.38 -5.21
CA GLY A 114 -1.87 -3.74 -5.34
C GLY A 114 -1.11 -4.53 -6.42
N ALA A 115 -0.74 -3.89 -7.52
CA ALA A 115 0.08 -4.51 -8.56
C ALA A 115 1.51 -4.82 -8.08
N ARG A 116 2.16 -3.92 -7.31
CA ARG A 116 3.46 -4.22 -6.67
C ARG A 116 3.35 -5.39 -5.70
N HIS A 117 2.34 -5.38 -4.84
CA HIS A 117 2.10 -6.47 -3.88
C HIS A 117 1.86 -7.81 -4.59
N LEU A 118 1.16 -7.80 -5.73
CA LEU A 118 0.99 -8.97 -6.57
C LEU A 118 2.35 -9.50 -7.09
N LEU A 119 3.24 -8.61 -7.56
CA LEU A 119 4.58 -9.00 -8.03
C LEU A 119 5.46 -9.52 -6.90
N ASP A 120 5.47 -8.84 -5.76
CA ASP A 120 6.27 -9.23 -4.58
C ASP A 120 5.89 -10.62 -4.05
N GLY A 121 4.65 -11.06 -4.30
CA GLY A 121 4.13 -12.37 -3.91
C GLY A 121 4.42 -13.50 -4.89
N LEU A 122 4.95 -13.21 -6.08
CA LEU A 122 5.29 -14.20 -7.11
C LEU A 122 6.75 -14.63 -6.95
N PRO A 123 7.09 -15.92 -7.19
CA PRO A 123 8.48 -16.37 -7.15
C PRO A 123 9.33 -15.61 -8.17
N GLU A 124 10.55 -15.22 -7.82
CA GLU A 124 11.45 -14.59 -8.79
C GLU A 124 11.81 -15.59 -9.90
N GLU A 125 11.73 -15.17 -11.16
CA GLU A 125 12.46 -15.86 -12.22
C GLU A 125 13.89 -15.31 -12.24
N GLU A 126 14.88 -16.19 -12.08
CA GLU A 126 16.30 -15.84 -12.24
C GLU A 126 16.56 -15.43 -13.71
N GLY A 127 16.53 -14.12 -13.99
CA GLY A 127 16.78 -13.59 -15.34
C GLY A 127 16.51 -12.10 -15.61
N VAL A 128 17.14 -11.21 -14.81
CA VAL A 128 17.75 -9.84 -15.03
C VAL A 128 17.30 -8.87 -16.20
N PRO A 129 17.79 -7.60 -16.26
CA PRO A 129 17.12 -6.32 -15.95
C PRO A 129 16.73 -5.44 -17.17
N GLY A 130 15.88 -4.41 -16.95
CA GLY A 130 15.78 -3.24 -17.85
C GLY A 130 14.82 -3.36 -19.03
N VAL A 131 13.69 -2.67 -18.93
CA VAL A 131 12.71 -2.39 -20.00
C VAL A 131 13.28 -1.22 -20.83
N ALA A 132 13.32 -1.12 -22.18
CA ALA A 132 12.62 -1.71 -23.34
C ALA A 132 13.46 -1.44 -24.64
N PRO A 133 13.00 -1.59 -25.92
CA PRO A 133 11.70 -2.06 -26.44
C PRO A 133 11.74 -2.96 -27.72
N GLU A 134 10.55 -3.46 -28.11
CA GLU A 134 10.12 -4.03 -29.42
C GLU A 134 10.73 -5.39 -29.84
N GLU A 135 10.03 -6.38 -30.40
CA GLU A 135 8.79 -6.46 -31.16
C GLU A 135 8.24 -7.89 -30.93
N PHE A 136 6.97 -8.05 -30.55
CA PHE A 136 6.36 -9.37 -30.44
C PHE A 136 5.94 -9.83 -31.84
N VAL A 137 6.77 -10.64 -32.49
CA VAL A 137 6.39 -11.32 -33.74
C VAL A 137 5.60 -12.58 -33.37
N ASP A 138 4.34 -12.58 -33.79
CA ASP A 138 3.45 -13.73 -33.82
C ASP A 138 4.07 -14.86 -34.67
N GLY A 139 4.49 -15.96 -34.03
CA GLY A 139 5.20 -17.04 -34.72
C GLY A 139 5.51 -18.30 -33.90
N PHE A 140 5.06 -18.40 -32.64
CA PHE A 140 5.37 -19.56 -31.81
C PHE A 140 4.64 -20.85 -32.26
N HIS A 141 3.73 -20.75 -33.24
CA HIS A 141 3.05 -21.90 -33.84
C HIS A 141 3.59 -22.30 -35.23
N GLU A 142 4.62 -21.63 -35.77
CA GLU A 142 5.26 -22.06 -37.02
C GLU A 142 6.61 -22.75 -36.77
N PRO A 143 6.87 -23.94 -37.37
CA PRO A 143 8.16 -24.58 -37.27
C PRO A 143 9.23 -23.79 -38.05
N PRO A 144 10.47 -23.73 -37.56
CA PRO A 144 11.53 -22.92 -38.16
C PRO A 144 11.89 -23.40 -39.59
N SER A 145 12.31 -22.47 -40.46
CA SER A 145 12.51 -22.69 -41.89
C SER A 145 13.47 -23.82 -42.23
N TRP A 146 14.51 -24.02 -41.43
CA TRP A 146 15.44 -25.14 -41.59
C TRP A 146 14.76 -26.52 -41.45
N LEU A 147 13.69 -26.61 -40.65
CA LEU A 147 12.89 -27.81 -40.48
C LEU A 147 11.97 -28.07 -41.68
N LYS A 148 11.39 -27.00 -42.26
CA LYS A 148 10.57 -27.06 -43.49
C LYS A 148 11.43 -27.50 -44.69
N GLU A 149 12.66 -26.99 -44.80
CA GLU A 149 13.62 -27.35 -45.85
C GLU A 149 14.24 -28.74 -45.68
N ALA A 150 14.38 -29.22 -44.43
CA ALA A 150 14.81 -30.58 -44.13
C ALA A 150 13.71 -31.62 -44.45
N ALA A 151 12.45 -31.29 -44.16
CA ALA A 151 11.29 -32.12 -44.49
C ALA A 151 11.08 -32.27 -46.01
N ALA A 152 11.35 -31.22 -46.80
CA ALA A 152 11.26 -31.26 -48.26
C ALA A 152 12.35 -32.13 -48.93
N ARG A 153 13.48 -32.38 -48.24
CA ARG A 153 14.63 -33.14 -48.77
C ARG A 153 14.69 -34.60 -48.29
N ALA A 154 13.94 -34.96 -47.26
CA ALA A 154 13.86 -36.33 -46.77
C ALA A 154 12.86 -37.17 -47.58
N ARG A 155 13.21 -38.42 -47.93
CA ARG A 155 12.22 -39.45 -48.32
C ARG A 155 12.06 -40.43 -47.16
N PRO A 156 11.18 -40.16 -46.20
CA PRO A 156 11.06 -40.99 -45.01
C PRO A 156 10.32 -42.30 -45.32
N VAL A 157 10.76 -43.41 -44.73
CA VAL A 157 10.06 -44.72 -44.81
C VAL A 157 8.86 -44.76 -43.85
N LEU A 158 8.72 -43.80 -42.93
CA LEU A 158 7.56 -43.67 -42.04
C LEU A 158 7.08 -42.20 -41.89
N PRO A 159 5.77 -41.95 -41.68
CA PRO A 159 5.16 -40.64 -41.92
C PRO A 159 5.43 -39.56 -40.85
N TRP A 160 6.05 -39.89 -39.73
CA TRP A 160 6.15 -39.01 -38.56
C TRP A 160 7.57 -38.78 -38.06
N LEU A 161 8.60 -39.22 -38.81
CA LEU A 161 10.00 -38.98 -38.41
C LEU A 161 10.93 -38.82 -39.62
N PRO A 162 11.63 -37.67 -39.78
CA PRO A 162 12.62 -37.50 -40.83
C PRO A 162 14.01 -37.86 -40.29
N VAL A 163 14.38 -39.15 -40.36
CA VAL A 163 15.78 -39.58 -40.11
C VAL A 163 16.20 -40.55 -41.21
N ASP A 164 17.34 -40.29 -41.84
CA ASP A 164 17.92 -41.14 -42.87
C ASP A 164 18.81 -42.22 -42.20
N CYS A 165 18.65 -43.49 -42.56
CA CYS A 165 19.24 -44.64 -41.84
C CYS A 165 20.77 -44.80 -41.99
N ARG A 166 21.52 -43.74 -42.27
CA ARG A 166 22.96 -43.83 -42.58
C ARG A 166 23.91 -43.13 -41.61
N SER A 167 23.43 -42.43 -40.57
CA SER A 167 24.29 -41.73 -39.61
C SER A 167 24.41 -42.39 -38.23
N VAL A 168 23.80 -43.57 -38.01
CA VAL A 168 23.81 -44.29 -36.71
C VAL A 168 25.10 -45.11 -36.47
N MET A 169 26.16 -44.93 -37.26
CA MET A 169 27.46 -45.55 -36.94
C MET A 169 28.66 -44.61 -37.15
N GLY A 170 29.40 -44.39 -36.05
CA GLY A 170 30.72 -43.75 -36.00
C GLY A 170 30.82 -42.77 -34.81
N SER A 171 31.28 -43.21 -33.63
CA SER A 171 32.69 -43.11 -33.16
C SER A 171 33.13 -41.64 -32.95
N GLY A 172 33.57 -41.10 -31.81
CA GLY A 172 33.99 -41.57 -30.49
C GLY A 172 34.82 -40.44 -29.80
N CYS A 173 35.02 -40.53 -28.48
CA CYS A 173 36.10 -39.91 -27.65
C CYS A 173 36.17 -38.38 -27.32
N CYS A 174 36.00 -38.10 -26.02
CA CYS A 174 36.88 -37.39 -25.04
C CYS A 174 37.77 -36.17 -25.44
N GLY A 175 37.83 -35.13 -24.58
CA GLY A 175 38.96 -34.18 -24.49
C GLY A 175 38.78 -32.95 -23.56
N ARG A 176 39.83 -32.59 -22.81
CA ARG A 176 39.99 -31.62 -21.69
C ARG A 176 40.72 -30.31 -22.10
N GLY A 177 40.65 -29.26 -21.26
CA GLY A 177 41.69 -28.21 -20.99
C GLY A 177 41.38 -26.79 -21.54
N ALA A 178 41.94 -25.65 -21.11
CA ALA A 178 42.72 -25.14 -19.96
C ALA A 178 43.05 -23.62 -20.20
N GLY A 179 43.24 -22.82 -19.13
CA GLY A 179 43.99 -21.53 -19.05
C GLY A 179 43.28 -20.24 -19.54
N ASP A 180 43.65 -19.00 -19.20
CA ASP A 180 44.53 -18.29 -18.24
C ASP A 180 44.36 -16.77 -18.57
N GLY A 181 44.64 -15.82 -17.66
CA GLY A 181 44.82 -14.40 -18.01
C GLY A 181 44.35 -13.34 -17.01
N LEU A 182 45.32 -12.62 -16.41
CA LEU A 182 45.25 -11.56 -15.39
C LEU A 182 45.30 -10.12 -15.98
N ASP A 183 45.22 -9.15 -15.07
CA ASP A 183 45.61 -7.70 -15.09
C ASP A 183 44.44 -6.70 -15.19
N GLY A 184 44.29 -5.66 -14.34
CA GLY A 184 45.07 -5.17 -13.20
C GLY A 184 44.60 -3.75 -12.78
N ILE A 185 45.00 -3.36 -11.55
CA ILE A 185 45.16 -1.97 -11.04
C ILE A 185 43.86 -1.29 -10.54
N GLY A 186 43.75 -0.74 -9.32
CA GLY A 186 44.70 -0.53 -8.23
C GLY A 186 43.99 0.12 -7.04
N LEU A 187 44.33 -0.34 -5.83
CA LEU A 187 43.83 0.12 -4.53
C LEU A 187 45.06 0.51 -3.71
N GLU A 188 45.11 1.75 -3.21
CA GLU A 188 45.91 2.15 -2.04
C GLU A 188 45.24 3.40 -1.41
N THR A 189 45.19 3.67 -0.12
CA THR A 189 45.51 2.96 1.13
C THR A 189 45.05 3.87 2.28
N LEU A 190 44.27 3.29 3.22
CA LEU A 190 44.18 3.51 4.69
C LEU A 190 44.27 4.92 5.32
N VAL A 191 43.41 5.18 6.32
CA VAL A 191 43.77 5.31 7.76
C VAL A 191 42.51 5.58 8.61
N LEU A 192 42.40 4.84 9.72
CA LEU A 192 41.47 5.05 10.84
C LEU A 192 42.15 5.91 11.91
N ALA A 193 41.47 6.97 12.41
CA ALA A 193 41.63 7.55 13.75
C ALA A 193 40.49 8.58 13.96
N GLN A 194 39.52 8.27 14.84
CA GLN A 194 39.34 8.80 16.22
C GLN A 194 38.51 10.09 16.31
N ASP A 195 37.52 10.01 17.19
CA ASP A 195 36.60 11.06 17.65
C ASP A 195 37.33 12.26 18.27
N GLU A 196 36.91 13.47 17.93
CA GLU A 196 36.81 14.60 18.87
C GLU A 196 35.59 15.46 18.55
N ASP A 197 34.88 15.82 19.60
CA ASP A 197 33.71 16.69 19.67
C ASP A 197 33.92 18.06 19.00
N VAL A 198 32.98 18.49 18.16
CA VAL A 198 32.79 19.92 17.87
C VAL A 198 31.32 20.29 18.05
N GLN A 199 31.14 21.21 19.00
CA GLN A 199 29.90 21.89 19.36
C GLN A 199 29.19 22.56 18.19
N MET A 200 27.86 22.56 18.33
CA MET A 200 26.84 23.35 17.64
C MET A 200 27.31 24.62 16.93
N GLN A 201 26.90 24.74 15.66
CA GLN A 201 26.51 26.04 15.12
C GLN A 201 25.33 25.87 14.17
N GLU A 202 24.21 26.48 14.56
CA GLU A 202 22.97 26.57 13.78
C GLU A 202 23.25 27.19 12.40
N ALA A 203 23.16 26.38 11.35
CA ALA A 203 23.07 26.87 9.98
C ALA A 203 21.60 27.17 9.69
N GLY A 204 21.33 28.46 9.44
CA GLY A 204 20.01 29.06 9.40
C GLY A 204 18.99 28.36 8.51
N CYS A 205 17.77 28.28 9.02
CA CYS A 205 16.57 27.96 8.27
C CYS A 205 16.50 28.80 7.00
N VAL A 206 16.61 28.14 5.84
CA VAL A 206 16.08 28.68 4.60
C VAL A 206 14.55 28.76 4.79
N PRO A 207 13.91 29.94 4.66
CA PRO A 207 12.48 30.05 4.79
C PRO A 207 11.80 29.22 3.70
N SER A 208 10.86 28.36 4.12
CA SER A 208 9.91 27.68 3.26
C SER A 208 9.27 28.68 2.27
N PRO A 209 9.00 28.30 1.00
CA PRO A 209 8.36 29.19 0.04
C PRO A 209 7.03 29.69 0.62
N GLN A 210 6.92 31.01 0.75
CA GLN A 210 5.75 31.68 1.30
C GLN A 210 4.52 31.32 0.45
N ALA A 211 3.46 30.86 1.11
CA ALA A 211 2.17 30.63 0.48
C ALA A 211 1.68 31.92 -0.22
N PRO A 212 0.91 31.82 -1.33
CA PRO A 212 0.34 32.99 -1.96
C PRO A 212 -0.42 33.83 -0.95
N LEU A 213 -0.08 35.12 -0.86
CA LEU A 213 -0.69 36.05 0.07
C LEU A 213 -2.20 36.14 -0.24
N LEU A 214 -3.03 35.73 0.73
CA LEU A 214 -4.47 35.90 0.64
C LEU A 214 -4.80 37.39 0.57
N GLY A 215 -5.78 37.77 -0.27
CA GLY A 215 -6.23 39.16 -0.33
C GLY A 215 -6.87 39.60 0.97
N ASP A 216 -6.69 40.88 1.36
CA ASP A 216 -7.15 41.43 2.64
C ASP A 216 -8.65 41.19 2.92
N SER A 217 -9.48 41.21 1.87
CA SER A 217 -10.91 40.90 1.96
C SER A 217 -11.19 39.45 2.39
N ILE A 218 -10.43 38.49 1.86
CA ILE A 218 -10.55 37.07 2.21
C ILE A 218 -10.09 36.85 3.66
N VAL A 219 -9.01 37.52 4.07
CA VAL A 219 -8.51 37.47 5.45
C VAL A 219 -9.57 37.98 6.43
N GLN A 220 -10.18 39.12 6.16
CA GLN A 220 -11.24 39.67 7.03
C GLN A 220 -12.45 38.74 7.12
N ARG A 221 -12.89 38.15 6.00
CA ARG A 221 -13.99 37.17 5.98
C ARG A 221 -13.63 35.89 6.73
N ALA A 222 -12.39 35.40 6.61
CA ALA A 222 -11.91 34.24 7.36
C ALA A 222 -11.94 34.49 8.87
N LEU A 223 -11.47 35.65 9.33
CA LEU A 223 -11.50 36.03 10.74
C LEU A 223 -12.94 36.23 11.26
N ALA A 224 -13.83 36.75 10.44
CA ALA A 224 -15.26 36.82 10.80
C ALA A 224 -15.86 35.41 10.96
N LEU A 225 -15.55 34.49 10.05
CA LEU A 225 -15.99 33.10 10.12
C LEU A 225 -15.41 32.35 11.33
N GLN A 226 -14.16 32.61 11.71
CA GLN A 226 -13.57 32.05 12.92
C GLN A 226 -14.42 32.39 14.15
N ASN A 227 -14.78 33.67 14.32
CA ASN A 227 -15.64 34.10 15.43
C ASN A 227 -17.04 33.49 15.33
N GLU A 228 -17.58 33.34 14.13
CA GLU A 228 -18.89 32.71 13.93
C GLU A 228 -18.84 31.23 14.38
N ILE A 229 -17.83 30.45 13.94
CA ILE A 229 -17.65 29.04 14.32
C ILE A 229 -17.62 28.84 15.84
N LEU A 230 -16.91 29.70 16.56
CA LEU A 230 -16.78 29.63 18.03
C LEU A 230 -18.06 30.00 18.78
N THR A 231 -18.98 30.73 18.14
CA THR A 231 -20.21 31.24 18.76
C THR A 231 -21.47 30.54 18.28
N VAL A 232 -21.34 29.54 17.39
CA VAL A 232 -22.51 28.81 16.87
C VAL A 232 -23.14 27.95 17.95
N GLU A 233 -24.41 28.21 18.26
CA GLU A 233 -25.21 27.39 19.19
C GLU A 233 -26.20 26.45 18.49
N SER A 234 -26.32 26.51 17.16
CA SER A 234 -27.35 25.77 16.39
C SER A 234 -26.79 25.09 15.14
N VAL A 235 -27.19 23.84 14.93
CA VAL A 235 -26.81 23.02 13.76
C VAL A 235 -27.20 23.67 12.43
N LEU A 236 -28.34 24.37 12.35
CA LEU A 236 -28.76 25.05 11.11
C LEU A 236 -27.87 26.25 10.78
N VAL A 237 -27.39 26.95 11.82
CA VAL A 237 -26.42 28.04 11.66
C VAL A 237 -25.07 27.45 11.27
N ALA A 238 -24.65 26.36 11.90
CA ALA A 238 -23.43 25.63 11.55
C ALA A 238 -23.38 25.25 10.05
N GLN A 239 -24.49 24.76 9.49
CA GLN A 239 -24.58 24.44 8.06
C GLN A 239 -24.38 25.65 7.14
N ARG A 240 -24.86 26.83 7.54
CA ARG A 240 -24.60 28.08 6.81
C ARG A 240 -23.12 28.44 6.87
N VAL A 241 -22.52 28.33 8.06
CA VAL A 241 -21.09 28.58 8.27
C VAL A 241 -20.23 27.67 7.42
N VAL A 242 -20.58 26.37 7.31
CA VAL A 242 -19.87 25.43 6.43
C VAL A 242 -19.92 25.87 4.97
N LYS A 243 -21.09 26.33 4.48
CA LYS A 243 -21.21 26.84 3.10
C LYS A 243 -20.36 28.08 2.88
N ASN A 244 -20.42 29.03 3.81
CA ASN A 244 -19.61 30.24 3.72
C ASN A 244 -18.10 29.94 3.73
N LEU A 245 -17.67 28.95 4.54
CA LEU A 245 -16.30 28.47 4.58
C LEU A 245 -15.89 27.82 3.25
N GLN A 246 -16.75 26.96 2.71
CA GLN A 246 -16.53 26.32 1.40
C GLN A 246 -16.39 27.35 0.28
N ASP A 247 -17.30 28.33 0.22
CA ASP A 247 -17.26 29.41 -0.77
C ASP A 247 -15.95 30.21 -0.64
N LEU A 248 -15.52 30.50 0.59
CA LEU A 248 -14.26 31.21 0.82
C LEU A 248 -13.03 30.39 0.39
N CYS A 249 -13.03 29.08 0.63
CA CYS A 249 -11.99 28.18 0.13
C CYS A 249 -11.93 28.21 -1.41
N VAL A 250 -13.08 28.15 -2.09
CA VAL A 250 -13.15 28.22 -3.56
C VAL A 250 -12.71 29.58 -4.10
N GLU A 251 -13.18 30.68 -3.51
CA GLU A 251 -12.81 32.05 -3.89
C GLU A 251 -11.30 32.29 -3.77
N SER A 252 -10.68 31.75 -2.71
CA SER A 252 -9.25 31.92 -2.43
C SER A 252 -8.32 31.06 -3.29
N ARG A 253 -8.80 29.94 -3.86
CA ARG A 253 -7.99 28.89 -4.51
C ARG A 253 -6.84 28.37 -3.65
N ASN A 254 -6.97 28.53 -2.34
CA ASN A 254 -6.00 28.11 -1.34
C ASN A 254 -6.74 27.74 -0.06
N ALA A 255 -7.50 26.64 -0.13
CA ALA A 255 -8.29 26.16 0.99
C ALA A 255 -7.45 25.95 2.26
N ALA A 256 -6.18 25.50 2.13
CA ALA A 256 -5.28 25.30 3.25
C ALA A 256 -4.98 26.60 4.02
N ALA A 257 -4.74 27.71 3.32
CA ALA A 257 -4.50 28.99 3.96
C ALA A 257 -5.76 29.54 4.65
N VAL A 258 -6.94 29.35 4.05
CA VAL A 258 -8.22 29.74 4.68
C VAL A 258 -8.48 28.93 5.95
N LEU A 259 -8.36 27.60 5.89
CA LEU A 259 -8.55 26.72 7.06
C LEU A 259 -7.54 27.01 8.16
N SER A 260 -6.32 27.39 7.79
CA SER A 260 -5.27 27.83 8.71
C SER A 260 -5.64 29.10 9.47
N LEU A 261 -6.36 30.04 8.84
CA LEU A 261 -6.84 31.26 9.50
C LEU A 261 -8.12 31.04 10.30
N VAL A 262 -9.03 30.22 9.77
CA VAL A 262 -10.33 29.96 10.40
C VAL A 262 -10.21 29.05 11.62
N GLN A 263 -9.21 28.16 11.63
CA GLN A 263 -8.95 27.21 12.71
C GLN A 263 -10.20 26.41 13.13
N PRO A 264 -10.86 25.70 12.21
CA PRO A 264 -12.13 25.03 12.47
C PRO A 264 -12.08 24.01 13.62
N TRP A 265 -10.89 23.51 13.96
CA TRP A 265 -10.66 22.57 15.06
C TRP A 265 -10.89 23.15 16.46
N GLU A 266 -11.02 24.46 16.62
CA GLU A 266 -11.31 25.08 17.92
C GLU A 266 -12.80 24.99 18.31
N ALA A 267 -13.65 24.52 17.39
CA ALA A 267 -15.09 24.36 17.61
C ALA A 267 -15.42 23.15 18.51
N ASP A 268 -16.65 23.10 19.01
CA ASP A 268 -17.15 21.94 19.75
C ASP A 268 -17.41 20.71 18.86
N ASP A 269 -17.55 19.54 19.48
CA ASP A 269 -17.75 18.26 18.79
C ASP A 269 -18.98 18.24 17.84
N ASP A 270 -20.05 18.98 18.17
CA ASP A 270 -21.26 19.02 17.37
C ASP A 270 -21.05 19.81 16.08
N ILE A 271 -20.36 20.96 16.18
CA ILE A 271 -19.95 21.77 15.04
C ILE A 271 -18.91 21.05 14.20
N LEU A 272 -17.90 20.42 14.83
CA LEU A 272 -16.89 19.61 14.13
C LEU A 272 -17.55 18.46 13.35
N ARG A 273 -18.55 17.78 13.91
CA ARG A 273 -19.33 16.77 13.19
C ARG A 273 -20.03 17.36 11.96
N VAL A 274 -20.67 18.53 12.10
CA VAL A 274 -21.34 19.19 10.97
C VAL A 274 -20.33 19.55 9.88
N LEU A 275 -19.16 20.06 10.27
CA LEU A 275 -18.06 20.34 9.34
C LEU A 275 -17.59 19.08 8.60
N LEU A 276 -17.29 18.00 9.31
CA LEU A 276 -16.90 16.72 8.69
C LEU A 276 -17.96 16.19 7.72
N SER A 277 -19.25 16.37 8.04
CA SER A 277 -20.33 15.81 7.23
C SER A 277 -20.64 16.62 5.97
N ASN A 278 -20.37 17.93 5.99
CA ASN A 278 -20.88 18.86 4.96
C ASN A 278 -19.79 19.63 4.21
N LEU A 279 -18.56 19.73 4.75
CA LEU A 279 -17.48 20.45 4.10
C LEU A 279 -16.94 19.63 2.93
N VAL A 280 -17.11 20.16 1.71
CA VAL A 280 -16.59 19.56 0.48
C VAL A 280 -15.58 20.53 -0.11
N LEU A 281 -14.32 20.08 -0.20
CA LEU A 281 -13.23 20.86 -0.78
C LEU A 281 -12.78 20.21 -2.08
N GLU A 282 -12.44 21.04 -3.06
CA GLU A 282 -11.87 20.61 -4.33
C GLU A 282 -10.38 20.26 -4.18
N GLU A 283 -9.82 19.56 -5.18
CA GLU A 283 -8.39 19.24 -5.20
C GLU A 283 -7.53 20.47 -5.54
N ASP A 284 -7.15 21.24 -4.51
CA ASP A 284 -6.22 22.39 -4.63
C ASP A 284 -4.73 21.96 -4.68
N GLY A 285 -4.40 20.87 -5.38
CA GLY A 285 -3.01 20.40 -5.58
C GLY A 285 -2.30 19.85 -4.33
N VAL A 286 -2.98 19.77 -3.18
CA VAL A 286 -2.47 19.14 -1.95
C VAL A 286 -2.50 17.61 -2.09
N ARG A 287 -1.44 16.91 -1.65
CA ARG A 287 -1.44 15.44 -1.56
C ARG A 287 -2.66 14.97 -0.77
N GLY A 288 -3.42 14.03 -1.32
CA GLY A 288 -4.62 13.49 -0.68
C GLY A 288 -5.92 14.27 -0.94
N GLY A 289 -5.84 15.41 -1.64
CA GLY A 289 -7.01 16.17 -2.11
C GLY A 289 -7.82 16.85 -1.01
N GLY A 290 -8.99 17.38 -1.38
CA GLY A 290 -9.91 18.03 -0.46
C GLY A 290 -10.29 17.22 0.79
N PRO A 291 -10.57 15.91 0.69
CA PRO A 291 -10.87 15.08 1.87
C PRO A 291 -9.71 14.99 2.86
N ALA A 292 -8.45 14.99 2.39
CA ALA A 292 -7.29 15.01 3.28
C ALA A 292 -7.18 16.34 4.02
N LEU A 293 -7.47 17.46 3.33
CA LEU A 293 -7.53 18.78 3.96
C LEU A 293 -8.61 18.86 5.04
N VAL A 294 -9.82 18.36 4.77
CA VAL A 294 -10.90 18.30 5.77
C VAL A 294 -10.48 17.46 6.98
N LEU A 295 -9.90 16.27 6.77
CA LEU A 295 -9.45 15.42 7.86
C LEU A 295 -8.31 16.06 8.66
N CYS A 296 -7.33 16.68 8.01
CA CYS A 296 -6.20 17.28 8.71
C CYS A 296 -6.53 18.59 9.41
N SER A 297 -7.55 19.34 8.95
CA SER A 297 -8.01 20.56 9.60
C SER A 297 -9.06 20.31 10.67
N VAL A 298 -9.92 19.30 10.56
CA VAL A 298 -11.04 19.12 11.51
C VAL A 298 -10.78 17.98 12.50
N PHE A 299 -10.34 16.82 12.01
CA PHE A 299 -10.28 15.60 12.82
C PHE A 299 -8.91 15.33 13.43
N LEU A 300 -7.83 15.47 12.66
CA LEU A 300 -6.46 15.25 13.12
C LEU A 300 -6.09 16.06 14.38
N PRO A 301 -6.42 17.37 14.49
CA PRO A 301 -6.04 18.16 15.67
C PRO A 301 -6.61 17.57 16.96
N GLN A 302 -7.88 17.13 16.92
CA GLN A 302 -8.54 16.46 18.04
C GLN A 302 -7.83 15.16 18.44
N LEU A 303 -7.25 14.44 17.48
CA LEU A 303 -6.52 13.20 17.75
C LEU A 303 -5.11 13.43 18.31
N LEU A 304 -4.43 14.52 17.90
CA LEU A 304 -3.07 14.83 18.36
C LEU A 304 -3.01 15.10 19.86
N GLU A 305 -4.08 15.67 20.41
CA GLU A 305 -4.24 16.01 21.84
C GLU A 305 -5.02 14.97 22.65
N LEU A 306 -5.53 13.92 22.00
CA LEU A 306 -6.44 12.95 22.58
C LEU A 306 -5.83 12.20 23.78
N GLN A 307 -6.34 12.43 25.00
CA GLN A 307 -5.96 11.69 26.22
C GLN A 307 -7.06 10.76 26.74
N ARG A 308 -8.29 10.92 26.24
CA ARG A 308 -9.48 10.13 26.61
C ARG A 308 -10.05 9.46 25.37
N PRO A 309 -10.93 8.45 25.50
CA PRO A 309 -11.62 7.88 24.35
C PRO A 309 -12.29 8.97 23.51
N ALA A 310 -12.14 8.88 22.18
CA ALA A 310 -12.71 9.86 21.26
C ALA A 310 -14.23 9.91 21.35
N SER A 311 -14.78 11.10 21.14
CA SER A 311 -16.22 11.32 21.02
C SER A 311 -16.81 10.42 19.95
N SER A 312 -17.80 9.61 20.34
CA SER A 312 -18.43 8.63 19.43
C SER A 312 -19.09 9.31 18.22
N VAL A 313 -19.65 10.48 18.45
CA VAL A 313 -20.36 11.32 17.46
C VAL A 313 -19.37 11.86 16.43
N LEU A 314 -18.25 12.42 16.88
CA LEU A 314 -17.18 12.91 16.01
C LEU A 314 -16.50 11.77 15.25
N LEU A 315 -16.18 10.67 15.95
CA LEU A 315 -15.53 9.51 15.35
C LEU A 315 -16.40 8.87 14.25
N SER A 316 -17.72 8.76 14.45
CA SER A 316 -18.62 8.22 13.43
C SER A 316 -18.57 9.04 12.14
N ALA A 317 -18.65 10.37 12.24
CA ALA A 317 -18.59 11.24 11.05
C ALA A 317 -17.22 11.18 10.36
N ALA A 318 -16.13 11.09 11.11
CA ALA A 318 -14.80 10.92 10.55
C ALA A 318 -14.65 9.56 9.84
N LEU A 319 -15.16 8.48 10.42
CA LEU A 319 -15.12 7.14 9.81
C LEU A 319 -15.85 7.11 8.46
N ASP A 320 -16.94 7.85 8.30
CA ASP A 320 -17.67 7.95 7.02
C ASP A 320 -16.85 8.64 5.92
N ILE A 321 -16.00 9.62 6.25
CA ILE A 321 -15.04 10.19 5.31
C ILE A 321 -13.93 9.19 5.03
N CYS A 322 -13.36 8.56 6.06
CA CYS A 322 -12.26 7.61 5.92
C CYS A 322 -12.63 6.41 5.05
N LYS A 323 -13.87 5.90 5.14
CA LYS A 323 -14.41 4.83 4.29
C LYS A 323 -14.47 5.24 2.82
N ARG A 324 -14.93 6.46 2.54
CA ARG A 324 -15.03 7.00 1.17
C ARG A 324 -13.66 7.34 0.58
N HIS A 325 -12.73 7.79 1.42
CA HIS A 325 -11.43 8.31 1.01
C HIS A 325 -10.28 7.66 1.83
N PRO A 326 -9.99 6.37 1.63
CA PRO A 326 -8.96 5.67 2.39
C PRO A 326 -7.54 6.23 2.16
N SER A 327 -7.27 6.81 0.98
CA SER A 327 -6.00 7.52 0.73
C SER A 327 -5.84 8.74 1.63
N ALA A 328 -6.90 9.56 1.73
CA ALA A 328 -6.92 10.73 2.59
C ALA A 328 -6.80 10.33 4.06
N ALA A 329 -7.47 9.26 4.50
CA ALA A 329 -7.33 8.74 5.86
C ALA A 329 -5.89 8.33 6.18
N VAL A 330 -5.20 7.68 5.24
CA VAL A 330 -3.79 7.30 5.43
C VAL A 330 -2.90 8.53 5.57
N GLU A 331 -3.05 9.50 4.68
CA GLU A 331 -2.17 10.66 4.59
C GLU A 331 -2.43 11.73 5.65
N ALA A 332 -3.70 11.96 6.00
CA ALA A 332 -4.11 13.02 6.92
C ALA A 332 -4.40 12.52 8.35
N VAL A 333 -4.46 11.21 8.59
CA VAL A 333 -4.74 10.66 9.93
C VAL A 333 -3.72 9.62 10.36
N LEU A 334 -3.53 8.53 9.60
CA LEU A 334 -2.63 7.45 10.03
C LEU A 334 -1.19 7.92 10.10
N PHE A 335 -0.62 8.46 9.01
CA PHE A 335 0.78 8.91 9.00
C PHE A 335 1.08 9.98 10.07
N PRO A 336 0.30 11.07 10.19
CA PRO A 336 0.53 12.06 11.24
C PRO A 336 0.55 11.46 12.65
N LEU A 337 -0.32 10.49 12.94
CA LEU A 337 -0.41 9.89 14.28
C LEU A 337 0.70 8.86 14.55
N VAL A 338 1.01 7.97 13.60
CA VAL A 338 2.09 6.99 13.80
C VAL A 338 3.47 7.64 13.84
N LEU A 339 3.64 8.78 13.15
CA LEU A 339 4.87 9.58 13.15
C LEU A 339 4.89 10.69 14.22
N ARG A 340 3.89 10.74 15.10
CA ARG A 340 3.83 11.71 16.20
C ARG A 340 5.10 11.62 17.06
N LYS A 341 5.76 12.75 17.34
CA LYS A 341 7.02 12.78 18.12
C LYS A 341 6.87 12.17 19.52
N GLY A 342 5.69 12.32 20.12
CA GLY A 342 5.34 11.71 21.40
C GLY A 342 4.94 10.23 21.32
N GLY A 343 5.00 9.59 20.15
CA GLY A 343 4.47 8.25 19.90
C GLY A 343 2.96 8.13 20.10
N LEU A 344 2.41 6.95 19.77
CA LEU A 344 1.00 6.64 19.97
C LEU A 344 0.67 6.36 21.44
N ASN A 345 -0.40 6.96 21.93
CA ASN A 345 -1.05 6.54 23.18
C ASN A 345 -2.19 5.54 22.90
N VAL A 346 -2.84 5.05 23.97
CA VAL A 346 -3.89 4.03 23.87
C VAL A 346 -5.13 4.56 23.13
N PRO A 347 -5.73 5.72 23.50
CA PRO A 347 -6.89 6.25 22.77
C PRO A 347 -6.63 6.49 21.28
N GLN A 348 -5.45 7.00 20.92
CA GLN A 348 -5.06 7.19 19.51
C GLN A 348 -4.93 5.86 18.78
N CYS A 349 -4.32 4.85 19.41
CA CYS A 349 -4.21 3.50 18.84
C CYS A 349 -5.58 2.85 18.62
N ASP A 350 -6.55 3.05 19.52
CA ASP A 350 -7.91 2.53 19.37
C ASP A 350 -8.62 3.16 18.17
N VAL A 351 -8.48 4.48 17.98
CA VAL A 351 -9.01 5.18 16.81
C VAL A 351 -8.36 4.67 15.53
N LEU A 352 -7.01 4.59 15.47
CA LEU A 352 -6.30 4.06 14.30
C LEU A 352 -6.70 2.63 13.98
N THR A 353 -6.84 1.78 15.00
CA THR A 353 -7.28 0.38 14.84
C THR A 353 -8.68 0.33 14.22
N ARG A 354 -9.61 1.19 14.65
CA ARG A 354 -10.95 1.28 14.05
C ARG A 354 -10.89 1.74 12.61
N ILE A 355 -10.11 2.77 12.28
CA ILE A 355 -9.98 3.25 10.89
C ILE A 355 -9.41 2.13 10.00
N VAL A 356 -8.35 1.46 10.43
CA VAL A 356 -7.76 0.32 9.69
C VAL A 356 -8.78 -0.78 9.47
N LYS A 357 -9.55 -1.14 10.50
CA LYS A 357 -10.48 -2.26 10.44
C LYS A 357 -11.78 -1.96 9.68
N GLU A 358 -12.32 -0.75 9.85
CA GLU A 358 -13.65 -0.39 9.35
C GLU A 358 -13.63 0.42 8.06
N CYS A 359 -12.49 1.05 7.73
CA CYS A 359 -12.40 1.96 6.59
C CYS A 359 -11.45 1.48 5.48
N MET A 360 -10.57 0.53 5.76
CA MET A 360 -9.52 0.15 4.82
C MET A 360 -9.67 -1.28 4.33
N HIS A 361 -9.52 -1.43 3.02
CA HIS A 361 -9.36 -2.73 2.41
C HIS A 361 -7.99 -3.32 2.80
N PRO A 362 -7.84 -4.65 2.97
CA PRO A 362 -6.58 -5.30 3.35
C PRO A 362 -5.34 -4.85 2.57
N LEU A 363 -5.46 -4.65 1.25
CA LEU A 363 -4.37 -4.09 0.44
C LEU A 363 -3.97 -2.67 0.84
N HIS A 364 -4.92 -1.80 1.22
CA HIS A 364 -4.60 -0.46 1.70
C HIS A 364 -3.80 -0.55 3.01
N VAL A 365 -4.16 -1.50 3.89
CA VAL A 365 -3.44 -1.74 5.15
C VAL A 365 -2.04 -2.28 4.90
N SER A 366 -1.88 -3.31 4.05
CA SER A 366 -0.57 -3.85 3.68
C SER A 366 0.34 -2.77 3.06
N ALA A 367 -0.22 -1.98 2.16
CA ALA A 367 0.45 -0.86 1.54
C ALA A 367 0.84 0.25 2.52
N PHE A 368 -0.02 0.56 3.48
CA PHE A 368 0.30 1.45 4.58
C PHE A 368 1.48 0.91 5.40
N CYS A 369 1.44 -0.36 5.82
CA CYS A 369 2.54 -0.99 6.57
C CYS A 369 3.85 -0.95 5.79
N HIS A 370 3.81 -1.25 4.49
CA HIS A 370 5.01 -1.18 3.68
C HIS A 370 5.53 0.25 3.54
N ARG A 371 4.67 1.23 3.22
CA ARG A 371 5.11 2.63 3.15
C ARG A 371 5.74 3.08 4.46
N LEU A 372 5.13 2.70 5.57
CA LEU A 372 5.54 3.06 6.92
C LEU A 372 6.91 2.48 7.30
N LEU A 373 7.18 1.22 6.97
CA LEU A 373 8.36 0.50 7.44
C LEU A 373 9.47 0.41 6.39
N SER A 374 9.11 0.13 5.14
CA SER A 374 10.04 -0.16 4.04
C SER A 374 10.00 0.88 2.91
N GLY A 375 9.03 1.80 2.91
CA GLY A 375 8.89 2.82 1.87
C GLY A 375 9.88 3.97 2.02
N GLU A 376 10.07 4.75 0.96
CA GLU A 376 10.91 5.94 0.96
C GLU A 376 10.32 7.05 1.86
N GLU A 377 11.15 7.98 2.32
CA GLU A 377 10.72 9.09 3.17
C GLU A 377 9.61 9.94 2.50
N GLN A 378 9.68 10.11 1.17
CA GLN A 378 8.66 10.82 0.40
C GLN A 378 7.31 10.09 0.33
N GLU A 379 7.30 8.77 0.52
CA GLU A 379 6.06 7.99 0.60
C GLU A 379 5.41 8.10 1.98
N ARG A 380 6.14 8.54 3.01
CA ARG A 380 5.65 8.68 4.38
C ARG A 380 5.15 10.08 4.70
N LYS A 381 5.26 11.03 3.75
CA LYS A 381 4.97 12.44 3.99
C LYS A 381 3.51 12.65 4.44
N PRO A 382 3.28 13.06 5.70
CA PRO A 382 1.95 13.29 6.22
C PRO A 382 1.35 14.57 5.63
N VAL A 383 0.03 14.60 5.51
CA VAL A 383 -0.77 15.80 5.25
C VAL A 383 -1.22 16.34 6.60
N CYS A 384 -0.80 17.57 6.91
CA CYS A 384 -1.07 18.18 8.20
C CYS A 384 -1.17 19.69 8.02
N MET A 385 -1.98 20.34 8.86
CA MET A 385 -2.02 21.81 8.92
C MET A 385 -0.70 22.34 9.50
N PRO A 386 -0.19 23.49 9.02
CA PRO A 386 1.08 24.07 9.48
C PRO A 386 1.18 24.20 11.02
N GLN A 387 0.08 24.54 11.69
CA GLN A 387 -0.03 24.70 13.14
C GLN A 387 0.31 23.43 13.92
N HIS A 388 0.21 22.27 13.28
CA HIS A 388 0.37 20.98 13.95
C HIS A 388 1.60 20.22 13.45
N HIS A 389 2.38 20.78 12.51
CA HIS A 389 3.61 20.15 12.00
C HIS A 389 4.62 19.87 13.10
N GLU A 390 4.69 20.72 14.13
CA GLU A 390 5.64 20.53 15.24
C GLU A 390 5.39 19.24 16.03
N ASN A 391 4.15 18.73 16.04
CA ASN A 391 3.78 17.51 16.73
C ASN A 391 4.11 16.23 15.92
N VAL A 392 4.34 16.39 14.62
CA VAL A 392 4.57 15.29 13.68
C VAL A 392 6.05 15.22 13.34
N GLY A 393 6.66 14.05 13.55
CA GLY A 393 8.06 13.78 13.23
C GLY A 393 8.22 13.09 11.87
N THR A 394 9.48 12.79 11.54
CA THR A 394 9.87 11.98 10.37
C THR A 394 10.10 10.51 10.74
N HIS A 395 10.35 10.23 12.02
CA HIS A 395 10.72 8.90 12.50
C HIS A 395 9.61 8.27 13.34
N LEU A 396 9.53 6.94 13.26
CA LEU A 396 8.64 6.13 14.08
C LEU A 396 9.11 6.04 15.52
N VAL A 397 8.19 6.24 16.45
CA VAL A 397 8.44 6.06 17.89
C VAL A 397 7.76 4.78 18.35
N TRP A 398 8.55 3.74 18.62
CA TRP A 398 8.05 2.46 19.10
C TRP A 398 7.64 2.55 20.57
N ARG A 399 6.34 2.40 20.82
CA ARG A 399 5.75 2.25 22.16
C ARG A 399 4.87 1.00 22.16
N GLU A 400 4.42 0.59 23.35
CA GLU A 400 3.48 -0.54 23.46
C GLU A 400 2.23 -0.39 22.57
N SER A 401 1.72 0.83 22.42
CA SER A 401 0.57 1.13 21.54
C SER A 401 0.86 0.85 20.07
N MET A 402 2.10 1.02 19.62
CA MET A 402 2.50 0.70 18.25
C MET A 402 2.47 -0.82 18.03
N PHE A 403 3.00 -1.60 18.98
CA PHE A 403 2.90 -3.07 18.93
C PHE A 403 1.44 -3.55 19.00
N ALA A 404 0.59 -2.88 19.79
CA ALA A 404 -0.84 -3.17 19.80
C ALA A 404 -1.51 -2.89 18.44
N LEU A 405 -1.16 -1.79 17.77
CA LEU A 405 -1.65 -1.48 16.42
C LEU A 405 -1.24 -2.56 15.41
N PHE A 406 0.04 -2.95 15.38
CA PHE A 406 0.52 -4.00 14.48
C PHE A 406 -0.06 -5.37 14.83
N TYR A 407 -0.27 -5.69 16.10
CA TYR A 407 -1.01 -6.89 16.51
C TYR A 407 -2.43 -6.89 15.94
N ASN A 408 -3.17 -5.77 16.04
CA ASN A 408 -4.52 -5.64 15.51
C ASN A 408 -4.55 -5.71 13.97
N ILE A 409 -3.52 -5.20 13.29
CA ILE A 409 -3.36 -5.33 11.84
C ILE A 409 -3.14 -6.80 11.46
N LEU A 410 -2.19 -7.49 12.08
CA LEU A 410 -1.87 -8.88 11.78
C LEU A 410 -3.00 -9.85 12.13
N SER A 411 -3.78 -9.52 13.15
CA SER A 411 -4.97 -10.30 13.55
C SER A 411 -6.07 -10.28 12.48
N GLN A 412 -6.00 -9.38 11.49
CA GLN A 412 -6.92 -9.31 10.35
C GLN A 412 -6.42 -10.07 9.12
N ASP A 413 -5.42 -10.96 9.27
CA ASP A 413 -4.86 -11.77 8.17
C ASP A 413 -4.30 -10.93 7.01
N ILE A 414 -3.74 -9.76 7.34
CA ILE A 414 -3.11 -8.87 6.37
C ILE A 414 -1.78 -9.47 5.89
N CYS A 415 -1.66 -9.67 4.57
CA CYS A 415 -0.42 -10.14 3.94
C CYS A 415 0.61 -9.01 3.84
N LEU A 416 1.63 -9.02 4.70
CA LEU A 416 2.77 -8.09 4.62
C LEU A 416 3.74 -8.48 3.49
N THR A 417 4.44 -7.51 2.91
CA THR A 417 5.50 -7.80 1.94
C THR A 417 6.76 -8.34 2.65
N PRO A 418 7.62 -9.12 1.95
CA PRO A 418 8.84 -9.66 2.55
C PRO A 418 9.76 -8.59 3.15
N SER A 419 9.88 -7.43 2.49
CA SER A 419 10.63 -6.29 3.00
C SER A 419 10.08 -5.75 4.33
N THR A 420 8.76 -5.62 4.45
CA THR A 420 8.10 -5.15 5.67
C THR A 420 8.26 -6.14 6.82
N VAL A 421 8.23 -7.43 6.51
CA VAL A 421 8.50 -8.49 7.48
C VAL A 421 9.96 -8.43 7.96
N GLY A 422 10.92 -8.23 7.05
CA GLY A 422 12.33 -8.05 7.41
C GLY A 422 12.56 -6.85 8.34
N GLU A 423 11.98 -5.69 8.02
CA GLU A 423 12.05 -4.50 8.88
C GLU A 423 11.43 -4.74 10.27
N LEU A 424 10.29 -5.44 10.34
CA LEU A 424 9.70 -5.81 11.62
C LEU A 424 10.59 -6.76 12.44
N ILE A 425 11.27 -7.71 11.80
CA ILE A 425 12.20 -8.62 12.48
C ILE A 425 13.36 -7.81 13.10
N SER A 426 13.93 -6.86 12.35
CA SER A 426 14.99 -5.97 12.85
C SER A 426 14.51 -5.16 14.07
N VAL A 427 13.33 -4.56 13.99
CA VAL A 427 12.72 -3.82 15.11
C VAL A 427 12.48 -4.73 16.32
N ILE A 428 11.98 -5.95 16.09
CA ILE A 428 11.72 -6.92 17.16
C ILE A 428 13.00 -7.27 17.91
N ASP A 429 14.11 -7.56 17.21
CA ASP A 429 15.38 -7.89 17.86
C ASP A 429 15.97 -6.71 18.63
N GLU A 430 15.93 -5.50 18.03
CA GLU A 430 16.44 -4.26 18.65
C GLU A 430 15.67 -3.91 19.93
N ARG A 431 14.34 -4.03 19.91
CA ARG A 431 13.45 -3.55 20.98
C ARG A 431 13.07 -4.60 22.02
N ALA A 432 13.43 -5.86 21.83
CA ALA A 432 13.02 -6.95 22.73
C ALA A 432 13.46 -6.75 24.19
N SER A 433 14.64 -6.17 24.43
CA SER A 433 15.15 -5.91 25.79
C SER A 433 14.32 -4.82 26.50
N GLU A 434 14.04 -3.72 25.79
CA GLU A 434 13.25 -2.58 26.25
C GLU A 434 11.82 -3.00 26.63
N PHE A 435 11.19 -3.86 25.80
CA PHE A 435 9.82 -4.33 26.00
C PHE A 435 9.73 -5.75 26.59
N SER A 436 10.78 -6.21 27.28
CA SER A 436 10.88 -7.57 27.79
C SER A 436 9.68 -8.01 28.66
N ARG A 437 9.09 -7.11 29.45
CA ARG A 437 7.94 -7.39 30.32
C ARG A 437 6.58 -7.02 29.70
N SER A 438 6.56 -6.48 28.48
CA SER A 438 5.33 -5.98 27.85
C SER A 438 4.50 -7.13 27.27
N LEU A 439 3.28 -7.30 27.78
CA LEU A 439 2.34 -8.27 27.21
C LEU A 439 1.87 -7.88 25.81
N LYS A 440 1.80 -6.59 25.49
CA LYS A 440 1.45 -6.12 24.13
C LYS A 440 2.52 -6.51 23.12
N PHE A 441 3.79 -6.33 23.48
CA PHE A 441 4.90 -6.80 22.66
C PHE A 441 4.91 -8.33 22.51
N GLY A 442 4.73 -9.07 23.61
CA GLY A 442 4.68 -10.54 23.57
C GLY A 442 3.53 -11.08 22.70
N ASN A 443 2.33 -10.50 22.81
CA ASN A 443 1.18 -10.88 21.98
C ASN A 443 1.42 -10.54 20.50
N PHE A 444 1.98 -9.36 20.22
CA PHE A 444 2.39 -8.98 18.87
C PHE A 444 3.39 -9.99 18.29
N LEU A 445 4.46 -10.30 19.02
CA LEU A 445 5.51 -11.21 18.58
C LEU A 445 4.95 -12.62 18.32
N LEU A 446 4.10 -13.14 19.22
CA LEU A 446 3.46 -14.44 19.03
C LEU A 446 2.56 -14.46 17.78
N CYS A 447 1.77 -13.40 17.57
CA CYS A 447 0.92 -13.25 16.39
C CYS A 447 1.76 -13.17 15.11
N PHE A 448 2.81 -12.35 15.12
CA PHE A 448 3.73 -12.16 14.02
C PHE A 448 4.41 -13.47 13.59
N VAL A 449 5.00 -14.20 14.54
CA VAL A 449 5.63 -15.51 14.25
C VAL A 449 4.60 -16.50 13.72
N SER A 450 3.37 -16.48 14.23
CA SER A 450 2.32 -17.41 13.81
C SER A 450 1.80 -17.12 12.40
N LYS A 451 1.68 -15.84 12.01
CA LYS A 451 1.11 -15.42 10.73
C LYS A 451 2.15 -15.28 9.62
N CYS A 452 3.38 -14.88 9.94
CA CYS A 452 4.45 -14.61 8.99
C CYS A 452 5.55 -15.71 8.95
N TRP A 453 5.28 -16.88 9.54
CA TRP A 453 6.27 -17.96 9.71
C TRP A 453 7.13 -18.27 8.47
N HIS A 454 6.49 -18.44 7.31
CA HIS A 454 7.19 -18.81 6.07
C HIS A 454 8.25 -17.78 5.67
N GLN A 455 7.99 -16.50 5.93
CA GLN A 455 8.89 -15.39 5.64
C GLN A 455 9.93 -15.21 6.76
N CYS A 456 9.57 -15.55 8.00
CA CYS A 456 10.47 -15.51 9.16
C CYS A 456 11.55 -16.59 9.17
N LYS A 457 11.42 -17.67 8.39
CA LYS A 457 12.32 -18.84 8.42
C LYS A 457 13.80 -18.47 8.22
N ASN A 458 14.08 -17.53 7.33
CA ASN A 458 15.45 -17.16 6.94
C ASN A 458 16.17 -16.33 8.03
N GLN A 459 15.42 -15.69 8.92
CA GLN A 459 15.95 -14.83 10.00
C GLN A 459 15.51 -15.32 11.39
N ARG A 460 15.19 -16.61 11.49
CA ARG A 460 14.70 -17.25 12.72
C ARG A 460 15.59 -17.00 13.94
N VAL A 461 16.90 -16.98 13.76
CA VAL A 461 17.88 -16.77 14.85
C VAL A 461 17.66 -15.41 15.55
N LEU A 462 17.29 -14.37 14.81
CA LEU A 462 16.99 -13.05 15.39
C LEU A 462 15.71 -13.09 16.23
N LEU A 463 14.69 -13.82 15.75
CA LEU A 463 13.42 -13.97 16.46
C LEU A 463 13.55 -14.84 17.71
N GLU A 464 14.37 -15.89 17.68
CA GLU A 464 14.68 -16.71 18.86
C GLU A 464 15.39 -15.88 19.92
N ARG A 465 16.43 -15.15 19.54
CA ARG A 465 17.14 -14.22 20.42
C ARG A 465 16.21 -13.16 21.02
N ALA A 466 15.34 -12.57 20.21
CA ALA A 466 14.35 -11.61 20.66
C ALA A 466 13.37 -12.24 21.66
N ALA A 467 12.88 -13.46 21.37
CA ALA A 467 11.97 -14.19 22.23
C ALA A 467 12.63 -14.54 23.57
N GLU A 468 13.89 -14.98 23.59
CA GLU A 468 14.65 -15.27 24.82
C GLU A 468 14.84 -14.04 25.72
N ARG A 469 14.89 -12.84 25.13
CA ARG A 469 14.96 -11.57 25.87
C ARG A 469 13.62 -11.17 26.50
N THR A 470 12.51 -11.77 26.07
CA THR A 470 11.20 -11.53 26.70
C THR A 470 11.07 -12.26 28.03
N ASN A 471 10.43 -11.62 28.99
CA ASN A 471 10.14 -12.15 30.32
C ASN A 471 8.64 -12.05 30.60
N THR A 472 7.86 -12.84 29.84
CA THR A 472 6.41 -12.93 30.01
C THR A 472 5.97 -14.39 29.98
N PHE A 473 4.72 -14.68 30.35
CA PHE A 473 4.19 -16.04 30.24
C PHE A 473 4.10 -16.53 28.78
N LEU A 474 4.16 -15.62 27.80
CA LEU A 474 4.11 -15.92 26.37
C LEU A 474 5.46 -16.40 25.81
N THR A 475 6.58 -16.17 26.51
CA THR A 475 7.94 -16.49 26.03
C THR A 475 8.06 -17.94 25.57
N LYS A 476 7.57 -18.88 26.39
CA LYS A 476 7.59 -20.31 26.05
C LYS A 476 6.73 -20.63 24.82
N ALA A 477 5.59 -19.97 24.65
CA ALA A 477 4.71 -20.17 23.50
C ALA A 477 5.34 -19.63 22.20
N ILE A 478 6.02 -18.49 22.27
CA ILE A 478 6.74 -17.90 21.14
C ILE A 478 7.89 -18.82 20.72
N LEU A 479 8.73 -19.26 21.66
CA LEU A 479 9.82 -20.20 21.39
C LEU A 479 9.29 -21.53 20.83
N ALA A 480 8.22 -22.09 21.39
CA ALA A 480 7.61 -23.31 20.87
C ALA A 480 7.13 -23.16 19.41
N LYS A 481 6.66 -21.98 19.01
CA LYS A 481 6.28 -21.70 17.61
C LYS A 481 7.49 -21.53 16.69
N LEU A 482 8.60 -20.99 17.21
CA LEU A 482 9.85 -20.87 16.46
C LEU A 482 10.56 -22.22 16.29
N HIS A 483 10.39 -23.16 17.22
CA HIS A 483 10.85 -24.54 17.12
C HIS A 483 9.68 -25.50 16.79
N PRO A 484 9.06 -25.44 15.58
CA PRO A 484 8.08 -26.45 15.23
C PRO A 484 8.81 -27.80 15.20
N SER A 485 8.31 -28.74 16.00
CA SER A 485 8.78 -30.12 16.03
C SER A 485 8.76 -30.65 14.59
N SER A 486 9.93 -31.10 14.13
CA SER A 486 10.19 -31.63 12.79
C SER A 486 9.23 -32.72 12.38
#